data_AF-A0A838WN26-F1
#
_entry.id   AF-A0A838WN26-F1
#
_cell.length_a   1.000
_cell.length_b   1.000
_cell.length_c   1.000
_cell.angle_alpha   90.00
_cell.angle_beta   90.00
_cell.angle_gamma   90.00
#
_symmetry.space_group_name_H-M   'P 1'
#
loop_
_entity.id
_entity.type
_entity.pdbx_description
1 polymer ?
#
loop_
_entity_poly.entity_id
_entity_poly.type
_entity_poly.pdbx_seq_one_letter_code
_entity_poly.pdbx_strand_id
1 'polypeptide(L)'
;DSQLMDRFINDAAIVTEDEVEERLLTERIAKALETLQPRDAKVLRLYFGLEGGREHTLEEIGDILGVTRERIRQLRDRALKRLREGDMGEALASFAAA
;
A
#
# COMPACT_ATOMS: atom_id res chain seq x y z
N ASP A 1 -46.32 14.85 -13.77
CA ASP A 1 -45.22 14.01 -14.25
C ASP A 1 -43.98 14.13 -13.39
N SER A 2 -43.93 13.32 -12.34
CA SER A 2 -42.78 13.21 -11.42
C SER A 2 -41.74 12.17 -11.90
N GLN A 3 -41.79 11.76 -13.17
CA GLN A 3 -40.86 10.76 -13.74
C GLN A 3 -39.58 11.37 -14.33
N LEU A 4 -39.41 12.68 -14.23
CA LEU A 4 -38.24 13.41 -14.75
C LEU A 4 -37.23 13.81 -13.68
N MET A 5 -37.59 13.69 -12.39
CA MET A 5 -36.72 14.09 -11.28
C MET A 5 -35.89 12.92 -10.73
N ASP A 6 -36.23 11.69 -11.08
CA ASP A 6 -35.55 10.46 -10.61
C ASP A 6 -34.38 10.03 -11.51
N ARG A 7 -34.09 10.80 -12.57
CA ARG A 7 -33.06 10.47 -13.57
C ARG A 7 -31.76 11.28 -13.43
N PHE A 8 -31.67 12.15 -12.42
CA PHE A 8 -30.48 12.97 -12.15
C PHE A 8 -29.61 12.44 -11.00
N ILE A 9 -30.02 11.36 -10.33
CA ILE A 9 -29.23 10.71 -9.25
C ILE A 9 -28.53 9.47 -9.79
N ASN A 10 -27.81 9.59 -10.91
CA ASN A 10 -27.11 8.43 -11.47
C ASN A 10 -25.72 8.76 -12.07
N ASP A 11 -25.07 9.83 -11.59
CA ASP A 11 -23.70 10.16 -12.04
C ASP A 11 -22.76 10.67 -10.93
N ALA A 12 -23.23 10.71 -9.68
CA ALA A 12 -22.35 10.79 -8.53
C ALA A 12 -22.23 9.36 -7.99
N ALA A 13 -21.17 8.64 -8.38
CA ALA A 13 -20.82 7.39 -7.72
C ALA A 13 -20.86 7.64 -6.20
N ILE A 14 -21.79 6.98 -5.50
CA ILE A 14 -21.87 7.03 -4.05
C ILE A 14 -20.61 6.34 -3.56
N VAL A 15 -19.57 7.12 -3.25
CA VAL A 15 -18.35 6.59 -2.65
C VAL A 15 -18.73 6.10 -1.27
N THR A 16 -18.53 4.82 -1.00
CA THR A 16 -18.86 4.25 0.31
C THR A 16 -17.88 4.75 1.37
N GLU A 17 -18.27 4.71 2.65
CA GLU A 17 -17.37 5.04 3.76
C GLU A 17 -16.11 4.14 3.72
N ASP A 18 -16.30 2.87 3.41
CA ASP A 18 -15.22 1.88 3.21
C ASP A 18 -14.25 2.29 2.09
N GLU A 19 -14.75 2.76 0.94
CA GLU A 19 -13.92 3.24 -0.17
C GLU A 19 -13.14 4.50 0.18
N VAL A 20 -13.71 5.39 1.01
CA VAL A 20 -12.99 6.57 1.51
C VAL A 20 -11.87 6.15 2.46
N GLU A 21 -12.15 5.22 3.37
CA GLU A 21 -11.17 4.72 4.35
C GLU A 21 -9.99 4.02 3.66
N GLU A 22 -10.27 3.16 2.67
CA GLU A 22 -9.25 2.47 1.87
C GLU A 22 -8.34 3.46 1.12
N ARG A 23 -8.91 4.52 0.54
CA ARG A 23 -8.13 5.58 -0.13
C ARG A 23 -7.24 6.32 0.86
N LEU A 24 -7.76 6.71 2.02
CA LEU A 24 -6.98 7.38 3.06
C LEU A 24 -5.84 6.51 3.59
N LEU A 25 -6.09 5.21 3.77
CA LEU A 25 -5.07 4.24 4.17
C LEU A 25 -3.98 4.13 3.10
N THR A 26 -4.37 4.01 1.83
CA THR A 26 -3.45 3.92 0.69
C THR A 26 -2.56 5.17 0.59
N GLU A 27 -3.13 6.36 0.74
CA GLU A 27 -2.36 7.62 0.75
C GLU A 27 -1.36 7.71 1.90
N ARG A 28 -1.77 7.28 3.10
CA ARG A 28 -0.88 7.23 4.27
C ARG A 28 0.29 6.29 4.03
N ILE A 29 0.04 5.11 3.48
CA ILE A 29 1.08 4.14 3.13
C ILE A 29 2.01 4.71 2.06
N ALA A 30 1.47 5.33 1.02
CA ALA A 30 2.27 5.95 -0.03
C ALA A 30 3.25 7.00 0.53
N LYS A 31 2.74 7.91 1.37
CA LYS A 31 3.56 8.92 2.07
C LYS A 31 4.61 8.28 2.98
N ALA A 32 4.27 7.22 3.70
CA ALA A 32 5.22 6.51 4.55
C ALA A 32 6.36 5.89 3.72
N LEU A 33 6.05 5.28 2.58
CA LEU A 33 7.04 4.68 1.68
C LEU A 33 7.95 5.73 1.02
N GLU A 34 7.51 6.97 0.83
CA GLU A 34 8.34 8.07 0.31
C GLU A 34 9.48 8.47 1.25
N THR A 35 9.35 8.18 2.56
CA THR A 35 10.41 8.44 3.55
C THR A 35 11.57 7.43 3.48
N LEU A 36 11.37 6.33 2.75
CA LEU A 36 12.35 5.25 2.64
C LEU A 36 13.31 5.47 1.47
N GLN A 37 14.43 4.74 1.52
CA GLN A 37 15.28 4.62 0.35
C GLN A 37 14.51 3.93 -0.79
N PRO A 38 14.69 4.33 -2.06
CA PRO A 38 13.89 3.81 -3.19
C PRO A 38 13.88 2.27 -3.29
N ARG A 39 15.02 1.62 -2.98
CA ARG A 39 15.10 0.14 -2.99
C ARG A 39 14.31 -0.51 -1.86
N ASP A 40 14.28 0.13 -0.68
CA ASP A 40 13.55 -0.38 0.48
C ASP A 40 12.05 -0.21 0.26
N ALA A 41 11.62 0.94 -0.25
CA ALA A 41 10.24 1.19 -0.67
C ALA A 41 9.77 0.19 -1.74
N LYS A 42 10.60 -0.07 -2.76
CA LYS A 42 10.30 -1.03 -3.83
C LYS A 42 10.07 -2.45 -3.29
N VAL A 43 10.91 -2.90 -2.35
CA VAL A 43 10.73 -4.21 -1.70
C VAL A 43 9.40 -4.27 -0.97
N LEU A 44 9.03 -3.24 -0.20
CA LEU A 44 7.73 -3.23 0.51
C LEU A 44 6.54 -3.15 -0.45
N ARG A 45 6.63 -2.38 -1.54
CA ARG A 45 5.55 -2.28 -2.53
C ARG A 45 5.25 -3.62 -3.18
N LEU A 46 6.28 -4.37 -3.58
CA LEU A 46 6.11 -5.70 -4.15
C LEU A 46 5.64 -6.72 -3.09
N TYR A 47 6.22 -6.65 -1.90
CA TYR A 47 5.90 -7.59 -0.82
C TYR A 47 4.42 -7.52 -0.40
N PHE A 48 3.87 -6.31 -0.33
CA PHE A 48 2.48 -6.06 0.07
C PHE A 48 1.52 -5.89 -1.12
N GLY A 49 1.97 -6.13 -2.35
CA GLY A 49 1.13 -6.01 -3.55
C GLY A 49 0.63 -4.60 -3.87
N LEU A 50 1.23 -3.57 -3.25
CA LEU A 50 0.95 -2.16 -3.53
C LEU A 50 1.42 -1.73 -4.92
N GLU A 51 2.21 -2.57 -5.58
CA GLU A 51 2.58 -2.45 -6.97
C GLU A 51 2.11 -3.69 -7.73
N GLY A 52 1.18 -3.51 -8.67
CA GLY A 52 0.63 -4.60 -9.48
C GLY A 52 -0.51 -5.40 -8.85
N GLY A 53 -0.93 -5.06 -7.62
CA GLY A 53 -2.13 -5.64 -6.99
C GLY A 53 -1.96 -7.08 -6.50
N ARG A 54 -0.74 -7.61 -6.50
CA ARG A 54 -0.43 -8.97 -6.04
C ARG A 54 0.82 -8.95 -5.18
N GLU A 55 0.75 -9.60 -4.03
CA GLU A 55 1.91 -9.83 -3.17
C GLU A 55 2.95 -10.73 -3.84
N HIS A 56 4.22 -10.43 -3.57
CA HIS A 56 5.35 -11.24 -4.00
C HIS A 56 6.09 -11.81 -2.79
N THR A 57 6.52 -13.06 -2.92
CA THR A 57 7.41 -13.71 -1.96
C THR A 57 8.80 -13.07 -2.00
N LEU A 58 9.58 -13.24 -0.91
CA LEU A 58 10.96 -12.74 -0.86
C LEU A 58 11.86 -13.34 -1.95
N GLU A 59 11.53 -14.52 -2.43
CA GLU A 59 12.24 -15.21 -3.51
C GLU A 59 11.90 -14.59 -4.87
N GLU A 60 10.61 -14.44 -5.20
CA GLU A 60 10.17 -13.75 -6.42
C GLU A 60 10.72 -12.32 -6.50
N ILE A 61 10.71 -11.58 -5.38
CA ILE A 61 11.29 -10.22 -5.32
C ILE A 61 12.81 -10.26 -5.54
N GLY A 62 13.48 -11.30 -5.02
CA GLY A 62 14.91 -11.52 -5.23
C GLY A 62 15.24 -11.70 -6.71
N ASP A 63 14.45 -12.52 -7.40
CA ASP A 63 14.59 -12.76 -8.84
C ASP A 63 14.34 -11.48 -9.65
N ILE A 64 13.29 -10.72 -9.32
CA ILE A 64 12.96 -9.44 -9.97
C ILE A 64 14.09 -8.41 -9.80
N LEU A 65 14.71 -8.35 -8.62
CA LEU A 65 15.72 -7.34 -8.29
C LEU A 65 17.16 -7.81 -8.49
N GLY A 66 17.36 -9.06 -8.93
CA GLY A 66 18.67 -9.67 -9.16
C GLY A 66 19.50 -9.81 -7.87
N VAL A 67 18.87 -10.12 -6.74
CA VAL A 67 19.53 -10.26 -5.43
C VAL A 67 19.01 -11.48 -4.69
N THR A 68 19.76 -11.94 -3.69
CA THR A 68 19.36 -13.12 -2.92
C THR A 68 18.11 -12.86 -2.07
N ARG A 69 17.34 -13.92 -1.80
CA ARG A 69 16.21 -13.90 -0.86
C ARG A 69 16.58 -13.29 0.50
N GLU A 70 17.74 -13.66 1.02
CA GLU A 70 18.25 -13.14 2.30
C GLU A 70 18.52 -11.64 2.22
N ARG A 71 19.01 -11.14 1.07
CA ARG A 71 19.17 -9.70 0.86
C ARG A 71 17.82 -8.99 0.87
N ILE A 72 16.79 -9.54 0.23
CA ILE A 72 15.43 -8.97 0.28
C ILE A 72 14.89 -8.94 1.70
N ARG A 73 15.09 -10.02 2.47
CA ARG A 73 14.71 -10.06 3.89
C ARG A 73 15.33 -8.92 4.68
N GLN A 74 16.64 -8.69 4.51
CA GLN A 74 17.34 -7.58 5.18
C GLN A 74 16.80 -6.20 4.78
N LEU A 75 16.55 -5.99 3.49
CA LEU A 75 15.99 -4.72 2.99
C LEU A 75 14.59 -4.47 3.58
N ARG A 76 13.73 -5.50 3.58
CA ARG A 76 12.39 -5.46 4.17
C ARG A 76 12.45 -5.14 5.66
N ASP A 77 13.24 -5.89 6.42
CA ASP A 77 13.31 -5.74 7.89
C ASP A 77 13.85 -4.34 8.25
N ARG A 78 14.82 -3.82 7.49
CA ARG A 78 15.32 -2.44 7.63
C ARG A 78 14.25 -1.39 7.32
N ALA A 79 13.49 -1.60 6.24
CA ALA A 79 12.41 -0.71 5.85
C ALA A 79 11.33 -0.64 6.94
N LEU A 80 10.87 -1.81 7.41
CA LEU A 80 9.89 -1.91 8.49
C LEU A 80 10.37 -1.27 9.79
N LYS A 81 11.65 -1.47 10.13
CA LYS A 81 12.25 -0.81 11.30
C LYS A 81 12.19 0.71 11.19
N ARG A 82 12.61 1.27 10.03
CA ARG A 82 12.56 2.73 9.80
C ARG A 82 11.15 3.29 9.91
N LEU A 83 10.17 2.58 9.38
CA LEU A 83 8.78 3.02 9.42
C LEU A 83 8.22 3.01 10.85
N ARG A 84 8.60 2.01 11.66
CA ARG A 84 8.25 1.93 13.08
C ARG A 84 8.91 3.01 13.94
N GLU A 85 10.14 3.39 13.60
CA GLU A 85 10.90 4.42 14.33
C GLU A 85 10.51 5.85 13.93
N GLY A 86 9.81 6.03 12.81
CA GLY A 86 9.25 7.32 12.40
C GLY A 86 7.78 7.49 12.78
N ASP A 87 7.21 8.66 12.46
CA ASP A 87 5.82 9.03 12.77
C ASP A 87 4.75 8.17 12.06
N MET A 88 5.16 7.22 11.22
CA MET A 88 4.29 6.40 10.36
C MET A 88 4.17 4.95 10.83
N GLY A 89 4.68 4.62 12.03
CA GLY A 89 4.64 3.27 12.59
C GLY A 89 3.22 2.71 12.76
N GLU A 90 2.25 3.57 13.04
CA GLU A 90 0.84 3.21 13.23
C GLU A 90 0.15 2.82 11.91
N ALA A 91 0.43 3.54 10.82
CA ALA A 91 -0.16 3.29 9.50
C ALA A 91 0.20 1.91 8.95
N LEU A 92 1.43 1.43 9.20
CA LEU A 92 1.86 0.09 8.79
C LEU A 92 1.38 -1.04 9.69
N ALA A 93 1.18 -0.77 10.98
CA ALA A 93 0.59 -1.75 11.88
C ALA A 93 -0.87 -2.06 11.48
N SER A 94 -1.61 -1.03 11.08
CA SER A 94 -2.99 -1.18 10.57
C SER A 94 -3.04 -1.99 9.27
N PHE A 95 -2.04 -1.86 8.38
CA PHE A 95 -2.01 -2.57 7.11
C PHE A 95 -1.52 -4.02 7.24
N ALA A 96 -0.47 -4.27 8.03
CA ALA A 96 0.07 -5.62 8.21
C ALA A 96 -0.83 -6.55 9.05
N ALA A 97 -1.90 -6.02 9.64
CA ALA A 97 -2.86 -6.75 10.45
C ALA A 97 -4.18 -7.06 9.71
N ALA A 98 -4.36 -6.56 8.49
CA ALA A 98 -5.46 -6.90 7.59
C ALA A 98 -5.11 -8.15 6.75
#